data_AF-A0A848RXV6-F1
#
_entry.id   AF-A0A848RXV6-F1
#
_cell.length_a   1.000
_cell.length_b   1.000
_cell.length_c   1.000
_cell.angle_alpha   90.00
_cell.angle_beta   90.00
_cell.angle_gamma   90.00
#
_symmetry.space_group_name_H-M   'P 1'
#
loop_
_entity.id
_entity.type
_entity.pdbx_description
1 polymer ?
#
loop_
_entity_poly.entity_id
_entity_poly.type
_entity_poly.pdbx_seq_one_letter_code
_entity_poly.pdbx_strand_id
1 'polypeptide(L)'
;MRLILILSVFLLFMNCEDKKTQQKSILKPETTETQKKETKTTLDKKKERQYPKLNSKSAMDFFMEYDKIHKENKVRITTDFGNIDILLFNETKFHRSNFIFLTKQKYFNGTQFYRVIDNFMVQAGNSDDKKTARKRAHIGKYLLPADTKRGFKHDRG
;
A
#
# COMPACT_ATOMS: atom_id res chain seq x y z
N MET A 1 12.90 -15.71 -51.34
CA MET A 1 13.15 -14.56 -50.42
C MET A 1 12.37 -14.66 -49.11
N ARG A 2 11.01 -14.66 -49.07
CA ARG A 2 10.25 -14.68 -47.78
C ARG A 2 10.67 -15.79 -46.78
N LEU A 3 10.97 -17.01 -47.23
CA LEU A 3 11.46 -18.08 -46.35
C LEU A 3 12.80 -17.77 -45.66
N ILE A 4 13.71 -17.07 -46.37
CA ILE A 4 15.04 -16.72 -45.87
C ILE A 4 14.94 -15.70 -44.73
N LEU A 5 14.02 -14.73 -44.86
CA LEU A 5 13.72 -13.76 -43.79
C LEU A 5 13.22 -14.46 -42.52
N ILE A 6 12.32 -15.45 -42.64
CA ILE A 6 11.82 -16.24 -41.50
C ILE A 6 12.97 -17.00 -40.83
N LEU A 7 13.86 -17.63 -41.62
CA LEU A 7 15.01 -18.36 -41.09
C LEU A 7 16.01 -17.43 -40.35
N SER A 8 16.25 -16.23 -40.88
CA SER A 8 17.11 -15.23 -40.24
C SER A 8 16.57 -14.69 -38.91
N VAL A 9 15.24 -14.60 -38.76
CA VAL A 9 14.62 -14.22 -37.49
C VAL A 9 14.76 -15.34 -36.45
N PHE A 10 14.66 -16.61 -36.85
CA PHE A 10 14.80 -17.74 -35.92
C PHE A 10 16.23 -17.83 -35.33
N LEU A 11 17.25 -17.54 -36.15
CA LEU A 11 18.67 -17.52 -35.72
C LEU A 11 18.97 -16.45 -34.64
N LEU A 12 18.19 -15.37 -34.56
CA LEU A 12 18.37 -14.33 -33.55
C LEU A 12 17.85 -14.72 -32.16
N PHE A 13 17.00 -15.74 -32.05
CA PHE A 13 16.43 -16.19 -30.76
C PHE A 13 17.21 -17.33 -30.07
N MET A 14 18.28 -17.86 -30.67
CA MET A 14 19.06 -18.97 -30.10
C MET A 14 20.38 -18.58 -29.41
N ASN A 15 20.73 -17.29 -29.36
CA ASN A 15 21.95 -16.82 -28.69
C ASN A 15 21.71 -16.53 -27.19
N CYS A 16 21.51 -17.60 -26.40
CA CYS A 16 21.72 -17.58 -24.95
C CYS A 16 23.09 -18.21 -24.65
N GLU A 17 24.07 -17.39 -24.24
CA GLU A 17 25.42 -17.85 -23.93
C GLU A 17 25.49 -18.47 -22.52
N ASP A 18 25.41 -19.80 -22.43
CA ASP A 18 25.43 -20.53 -21.15
C ASP A 18 26.88 -20.72 -20.64
N LYS A 19 27.30 -19.94 -19.62
CA LYS A 19 28.66 -19.97 -19.06
C LYS A 19 28.76 -20.81 -17.77
N LYS A 20 29.32 -22.02 -17.89
CA LYS A 20 29.77 -22.89 -16.78
C LYS A 20 31.22 -23.36 -16.98
N THR A 21 32.04 -23.33 -15.92
CA THR A 21 33.28 -24.15 -15.65
C THR A 21 34.20 -23.42 -14.64
N GLN A 22 34.89 -23.98 -13.63
CA GLN A 22 35.00 -25.31 -12.94
C GLN A 22 35.89 -25.12 -11.64
N GLN A 23 36.22 -26.05 -10.72
CA GLN A 23 35.83 -27.46 -10.52
C GLN A 23 35.60 -27.89 -9.04
N LYS A 24 36.64 -27.95 -8.17
CA LYS A 24 36.69 -28.78 -6.92
C LYS A 24 37.83 -28.47 -5.92
N SER A 25 37.59 -28.76 -4.64
CA SER A 25 38.30 -29.77 -3.81
C SER A 25 37.38 -30.17 -2.62
N ILE A 26 36.75 -31.36 -2.60
CA ILE A 26 37.24 -32.68 -2.10
C ILE A 26 37.68 -32.59 -0.62
N LEU A 27 36.95 -33.18 0.33
CA LEU A 27 37.15 -34.57 0.82
C LEU A 27 35.88 -35.21 1.45
N LYS A 28 35.89 -36.56 1.54
CA LYS A 28 34.89 -37.45 2.19
C LYS A 28 35.64 -38.75 2.60
N PRO A 29 35.28 -39.45 3.69
CA PRO A 29 34.33 -40.59 3.60
C PRO A 29 33.36 -40.69 4.82
N GLU A 30 32.06 -41.00 4.61
CA GLU A 30 31.38 -42.29 4.88
C GLU A 30 30.84 -42.43 6.33
N THR A 31 29.50 -42.45 6.55
CA THR A 31 28.58 -43.63 6.62
C THR A 31 28.62 -44.25 8.04
N THR A 32 27.53 -44.34 8.82
CA THR A 32 26.36 -45.23 8.59
C THR A 32 25.06 -44.75 9.29
N GLU A 33 23.91 -45.03 8.66
CA GLU A 33 22.51 -45.13 9.14
C GLU A 33 21.76 -44.03 9.93
N THR A 34 20.72 -43.50 9.26
CA THR A 34 19.30 -43.58 9.68
C THR A 34 18.85 -43.04 11.04
N GLN A 35 18.41 -41.77 11.06
CA GLN A 35 17.18 -41.38 11.77
C GLN A 35 16.27 -40.48 10.92
N LYS A 36 14.97 -40.75 10.96
CA LYS A 36 13.91 -40.06 10.21
C LYS A 36 13.52 -38.75 10.91
N LYS A 37 13.74 -37.59 10.28
CA LYS A 37 13.11 -36.34 10.75
C LYS A 37 12.79 -35.34 9.64
N GLU A 38 11.67 -34.64 9.84
CA GLU A 38 10.88 -33.95 8.83
C GLU A 38 11.59 -32.80 8.09
N THR A 39 11.14 -32.58 6.85
CA THR A 39 11.45 -31.40 6.03
C THR A 39 11.16 -30.12 6.81
N LYS A 40 12.22 -29.40 7.21
CA LYS A 40 12.12 -28.06 7.79
C LYS A 40 11.76 -27.03 6.72
N THR A 41 10.50 -27.00 6.30
CA THR A 41 9.93 -25.84 5.59
C THR A 41 10.02 -24.64 6.52
N THR A 42 10.87 -23.67 6.19
CA THR A 42 11.10 -22.48 7.01
C THR A 42 9.84 -21.61 7.06
N LEU A 43 9.15 -21.63 8.21
CA LEU A 43 8.01 -20.77 8.50
C LEU A 43 8.47 -19.31 8.66
N ASP A 44 8.47 -18.57 7.57
CA ASP A 44 8.61 -17.11 7.59
C ASP A 44 7.54 -16.49 8.48
N LYS A 45 7.97 -15.75 9.50
CA LYS A 45 7.08 -15.05 10.46
C LYS A 45 6.40 -13.87 9.80
N LYS A 46 5.36 -14.15 9.01
CA LYS A 46 4.38 -13.20 8.47
C LYS A 46 3.86 -12.30 9.58
N LYS A 47 4.38 -11.07 9.68
CA LYS A 47 3.90 -10.07 10.66
C LYS A 47 2.39 -9.91 10.52
N GLU A 48 1.68 -10.20 11.59
CA GLU A 48 0.23 -10.04 11.68
C GLU A 48 -0.14 -8.55 11.55
N ARG A 49 -1.29 -8.27 10.93
CA ARG A 49 -1.77 -6.90 10.72
C ARG A 49 -2.79 -6.56 11.79
N GLN A 50 -2.60 -5.42 12.46
CA GLN A 50 -3.54 -4.89 13.44
C GLN A 50 -4.95 -4.67 12.87
N TYR A 51 -5.06 -4.44 11.55
CA TYR A 51 -6.32 -4.20 10.85
C TYR A 51 -6.43 -5.02 9.56
N PRO A 52 -7.64 -5.46 9.18
CA PRO A 52 -7.88 -6.15 7.92
C PRO A 52 -7.65 -5.21 6.72
N LYS A 53 -7.28 -5.78 5.57
CA LYS A 53 -7.18 -5.01 4.32
C LYS A 53 -8.57 -4.69 3.80
N LEU A 54 -8.92 -3.41 3.73
CA LEU A 54 -10.27 -2.95 3.41
C LEU A 54 -10.59 -3.09 1.91
N ASN A 55 -11.84 -3.40 1.61
CA ASN A 55 -12.39 -3.46 0.26
C ASN A 55 -13.81 -2.88 0.23
N SER A 56 -14.38 -2.63 -0.95
CA SER A 56 -15.69 -1.97 -1.08
C SER A 56 -16.87 -2.67 -0.39
N LYS A 57 -16.76 -3.97 -0.07
CA LYS A 57 -17.77 -4.67 0.74
C LYS A 57 -17.57 -4.45 2.25
N SER A 58 -16.33 -4.54 2.74
CA SER A 58 -16.05 -4.48 4.18
C SER A 58 -15.80 -3.08 4.75
N ALA A 59 -15.58 -2.07 3.91
CA ALA A 59 -15.19 -0.74 4.38
C ALA A 59 -16.29 -0.02 5.20
N MET A 60 -17.56 -0.16 4.82
CA MET A 60 -18.67 0.50 5.54
C MET A 60 -18.85 -0.07 6.95
N ASP A 61 -18.91 -1.40 7.07
CA ASP A 61 -19.05 -2.08 8.36
C ASP A 61 -17.84 -1.82 9.26
N PHE A 62 -16.63 -1.87 8.68
CA PHE A 62 -15.40 -1.53 9.39
C PHE A 62 -15.45 -0.11 9.97
N PHE A 63 -15.84 0.89 9.16
CA PHE A 63 -15.92 2.27 9.67
C PHE A 63 -17.11 2.51 10.59
N MET A 64 -18.20 1.73 10.50
CA MET A 64 -19.28 1.76 11.48
C MET A 64 -18.80 1.32 12.86
N GLU A 65 -18.03 0.23 12.94
CA GLU A 65 -17.48 -0.26 14.21
C GLU A 65 -16.32 0.61 14.70
N TYR A 66 -15.48 1.09 13.78
CA TYR A 66 -14.39 2.01 14.11
C TYR A 66 -14.91 3.33 14.70
N ASP A 67 -16.02 3.87 14.19
CA ASP A 67 -16.67 5.07 14.74
C ASP A 67 -17.14 4.87 16.18
N LYS A 68 -17.64 3.70 16.57
CA LYS A 68 -18.13 3.45 17.95
C LYS A 68 -17.06 3.74 19.00
N ILE A 69 -15.81 3.36 18.71
CA ILE A 69 -14.66 3.49 19.61
C ILE A 69 -13.94 4.85 19.38
N HIS A 70 -13.87 5.33 18.14
CA HIS A 70 -13.11 6.52 17.76
C HIS A 70 -14.03 7.73 17.54
N LYS A 71 -14.25 8.48 18.62
CA LYS A 71 -15.10 9.68 18.66
C LYS A 71 -14.34 10.99 18.55
N GLU A 72 -13.01 10.95 18.53
CA GLU A 72 -12.18 12.14 18.34
C GLU A 72 -12.50 12.85 17.01
N ASN A 73 -12.42 14.18 17.01
CA ASN A 73 -12.77 14.98 15.84
C ASN A 73 -11.81 16.16 15.59
N LYS A 74 -10.70 16.25 16.32
CA LYS A 74 -9.65 17.26 16.11
C LYS A 74 -8.38 16.59 15.60
N VAL A 75 -7.80 17.10 14.52
CA VAL A 75 -6.56 16.57 13.92
C VAL A 75 -5.63 17.73 13.58
N ARG A 76 -4.36 17.64 14.01
CA ARG A 76 -3.30 18.56 13.58
C ARG A 76 -2.54 17.97 12.40
N ILE A 77 -2.41 18.71 11.31
CA ILE A 77 -1.45 18.46 10.25
C ILE A 77 -0.25 19.39 10.48
N THR A 78 0.93 18.82 10.68
CA THR A 78 2.19 19.58 10.69
C THR A 78 2.81 19.53 9.30
N THR A 79 3.20 20.70 8.80
CA THR A 79 3.81 20.91 7.48
C THR A 79 5.05 21.81 7.62
N ASP A 80 5.87 21.89 6.59
CA ASP A 80 7.05 22.77 6.55
C ASP A 80 6.66 24.27 6.59
N PHE A 81 5.39 24.59 6.30
CA PHE A 81 4.81 25.94 6.38
C PHE A 81 4.04 26.20 7.70
N GLY A 82 4.08 25.27 8.65
CA GLY A 82 3.42 25.39 9.96
C GLY A 82 2.34 24.33 10.22
N ASN A 83 1.53 24.56 11.25
CA ASN A 83 0.48 23.64 11.69
C ASN A 83 -0.90 24.08 11.20
N ILE A 84 -1.71 23.12 10.76
CA ILE A 84 -3.13 23.28 10.42
C ILE A 84 -3.94 22.43 11.40
N ASP A 85 -4.80 23.04 12.20
CA ASP A 85 -5.71 22.34 13.10
C ASP A 85 -7.09 22.21 12.46
N ILE A 86 -7.54 20.98 12.25
CA ILE A 86 -8.80 20.64 11.57
C ILE A 86 -9.81 20.13 12.59
N LEU A 87 -11.02 20.69 12.56
CA LEU A 87 -12.20 20.15 13.24
C LEU A 87 -13.06 19.37 12.22
N LEU A 88 -13.38 18.12 12.54
CA LEU A 88 -14.16 17.22 11.70
C LEU A 88 -15.62 17.21 12.16
N PHE A 89 -16.56 17.34 11.21
CA PHE A 89 -18.00 17.21 11.50
C PHE A 89 -18.35 15.82 12.04
N ASN A 90 -19.32 15.77 12.96
CA ASN A 90 -19.73 14.53 13.64
C ASN A 90 -20.77 13.75 12.83
N GLU A 91 -21.38 14.42 11.87
CA GLU A 91 -22.48 13.98 11.02
C GLU A 91 -21.96 13.07 9.89
N THR A 92 -20.76 13.37 9.35
CA THR A 92 -20.09 12.67 8.25
C THR A 92 -19.28 11.45 8.72
N LYS A 93 -19.87 10.67 9.65
CA LYS A 93 -19.22 9.61 10.45
C LYS A 93 -18.21 8.76 9.65
N PHE A 94 -18.65 8.11 8.58
CA PHE A 94 -17.78 7.22 7.77
C PHE A 94 -16.55 7.93 7.18
N HIS A 95 -16.69 9.19 6.75
CA HIS A 95 -15.58 9.98 6.21
C HIS A 95 -14.63 10.45 7.32
N ARG A 96 -15.17 10.88 8.47
CA ARG A 96 -14.41 11.21 9.69
C ARG A 96 -13.59 10.00 10.17
N SER A 97 -14.24 8.86 10.38
CA SER A 97 -13.59 7.61 10.84
C SER A 97 -12.49 7.14 9.88
N ASN A 98 -12.71 7.27 8.56
CA ASN A 98 -11.70 6.99 7.55
C ASN A 98 -10.48 7.93 7.67
N PHE A 99 -10.70 9.24 7.78
CA PHE A 99 -9.60 10.20 7.92
C PHE A 99 -8.78 9.98 9.20
N ILE A 100 -9.44 9.70 10.33
CA ILE A 100 -8.79 9.33 11.60
C ILE A 100 -7.99 8.04 11.45
N PHE A 101 -8.58 7.00 10.86
CA PHE A 101 -7.93 5.71 10.63
C PHE A 101 -6.65 5.86 9.79
N LEU A 102 -6.74 6.56 8.64
CA LEU A 102 -5.59 6.86 7.78
C LEU A 102 -4.52 7.67 8.52
N THR A 103 -4.93 8.65 9.34
CA THR A 103 -4.02 9.46 10.17
C THR A 103 -3.27 8.61 11.20
N LYS A 104 -3.97 7.76 11.96
CA LYS A 104 -3.33 6.84 12.92
C LYS A 104 -2.41 5.81 12.25
N GLN A 105 -2.74 5.38 11.03
CA GLN A 105 -1.87 4.53 10.20
C GLN A 105 -0.70 5.30 9.53
N LYS A 106 -0.49 6.57 9.88
CA LYS A 106 0.57 7.44 9.33
C LYS A 106 0.55 7.50 7.80
N TYR A 107 -0.65 7.40 7.22
CA TYR A 107 -0.86 7.32 5.77
C TYR A 107 -0.39 8.61 5.07
N PHE A 108 -0.72 9.77 5.65
CA PHE A 108 -0.38 11.10 5.11
C PHE A 108 1.08 11.53 5.37
N ASN A 109 1.84 10.86 6.26
CA ASN A 109 3.19 11.30 6.61
C ASN A 109 4.15 11.27 5.40
N GLY A 110 4.58 12.45 4.95
CA GLY A 110 5.40 12.62 3.76
C GLY A 110 4.64 12.47 2.43
N THR A 111 3.33 12.75 2.41
CA THR A 111 2.62 13.11 1.17
C THR A 111 2.68 14.62 0.95
N GLN A 112 2.76 15.07 -0.29
CA GLN A 112 2.87 16.49 -0.66
C GLN A 112 1.53 17.13 -1.03
N PHE A 113 1.48 18.47 -1.04
CA PHE A 113 0.47 19.23 -1.77
C PHE A 113 0.85 19.17 -3.26
N TYR A 114 0.18 18.32 -4.03
CA TYR A 114 0.50 18.06 -5.44
C TYR A 114 -0.25 18.96 -6.42
N ARG A 115 -1.23 19.74 -5.93
CA ARG A 115 -1.95 20.75 -6.69
C ARG A 115 -2.27 21.93 -5.79
N VAL A 116 -1.88 23.12 -6.22
CA VAL A 116 -2.22 24.40 -5.61
C VAL A 116 -2.89 25.23 -6.69
N ILE A 117 -4.02 25.86 -6.38
CA ILE A 117 -4.69 26.82 -7.25
C ILE A 117 -4.97 28.06 -6.41
N ASP A 118 -4.33 29.17 -6.78
CA ASP A 118 -4.39 30.43 -6.05
C ASP A 118 -5.83 30.89 -5.87
N ASN A 119 -6.13 31.35 -4.66
CA ASN A 119 -7.46 31.75 -4.18
C ASN A 119 -8.59 30.71 -4.27
N PHE A 120 -8.33 29.49 -4.74
CA PHE A 120 -9.33 28.42 -4.86
C PHE A 120 -9.11 27.27 -3.87
N MET A 121 -8.07 26.44 -4.05
CA MET A 121 -7.83 25.29 -3.17
C MET A 121 -6.41 24.71 -3.24
N VAL A 122 -6.06 23.88 -2.26
CA VAL A 122 -4.92 22.96 -2.29
C VAL A 122 -5.40 21.50 -2.24
N GLN A 123 -4.67 20.57 -2.88
CA GLN A 123 -4.95 19.13 -2.84
C GLN A 123 -3.70 18.35 -2.43
N ALA A 124 -3.86 17.38 -1.52
CA ALA A 124 -2.80 16.61 -0.90
C ALA A 124 -3.27 15.19 -0.51
N GLY A 125 -2.44 14.45 0.23
CA GLY A 125 -2.79 13.15 0.81
C GLY A 125 -2.72 11.96 -0.15
N ASN A 126 -2.30 12.20 -1.40
CA ASN A 126 -1.96 11.18 -2.37
C ASN A 126 -0.74 11.63 -3.19
N SER A 127 -0.10 10.69 -3.88
CA SER A 127 1.08 10.89 -4.72
C SER A 127 1.29 9.63 -5.56
N ASP A 128 1.93 9.77 -6.72
CA ASP A 128 2.28 8.65 -7.60
C ASP A 128 3.59 7.95 -7.20
N ASP A 129 4.23 8.41 -6.11
CA ASP A 129 5.42 7.79 -5.56
C ASP A 129 5.17 6.35 -5.03
N LYS A 130 6.21 5.52 -5.12
CA LYS A 130 6.16 4.09 -4.75
C LYS A 130 5.89 3.85 -3.26
N LYS A 131 6.19 4.79 -2.36
CA LYS A 131 5.94 4.70 -0.90
C LYS A 131 4.46 4.96 -0.62
N THR A 132 3.84 5.99 -1.19
CA THR A 132 2.40 6.26 -1.10
C THR A 132 1.59 5.13 -1.74
N ALA A 133 1.99 4.64 -2.92
CA ALA A 133 1.36 3.46 -3.54
C ALA A 133 1.41 2.21 -2.64
N ARG A 134 2.55 1.94 -1.97
CA ARG A 134 2.67 0.85 -0.98
C ARG A 134 1.78 1.04 0.24
N LYS A 135 1.69 2.26 0.81
CA LYS A 135 0.77 2.57 1.92
C LYS A 135 -0.68 2.30 1.52
N ARG A 136 -1.11 2.78 0.35
CA ARG A 136 -2.45 2.57 -0.21
C ARG A 136 -2.74 1.07 -0.39
N ALA A 137 -1.79 0.32 -0.94
CA ALA A 137 -1.89 -1.13 -1.11
C ALA A 137 -1.90 -1.93 0.21
N HIS A 138 -1.37 -1.38 1.31
CA HIS A 138 -1.47 -1.97 2.66
C HIS A 138 -2.88 -1.77 3.22
N ILE A 139 -3.39 -0.54 3.19
CA ILE A 139 -4.72 -0.15 3.70
C ILE A 139 -5.86 -0.91 3.00
N GLY A 140 -5.93 -0.86 1.67
CA GLY A 140 -7.09 -1.40 0.96
C GLY A 140 -7.35 -0.79 -0.42
N LYS A 141 -8.43 -1.24 -1.06
CA LYS A 141 -9.03 -0.57 -2.22
C LYS A 141 -10.54 -0.58 -2.08
N TYR A 142 -11.08 0.56 -1.68
CA TYR A 142 -12.50 0.83 -1.50
C TYR A 142 -12.81 2.26 -1.93
N LEU A 143 -14.09 2.57 -2.07
CA LEU A 143 -14.62 3.92 -2.18
C LEU A 143 -15.81 4.02 -1.22
N LEU A 144 -15.93 5.14 -0.51
CA LEU A 144 -17.10 5.39 0.35
C LEU A 144 -18.19 6.08 -0.48
N PRO A 145 -19.49 5.81 -0.22
CA PRO A 145 -20.58 6.55 -0.85
C PRO A 145 -20.55 8.03 -0.42
N ALA A 146 -20.99 8.93 -1.29
CA ALA A 146 -20.96 10.36 -1.03
C ALA A 146 -21.94 10.80 0.07
N ASP A 147 -21.43 11.41 1.14
CA ASP A 147 -22.24 11.91 2.26
C ASP A 147 -22.39 13.45 2.24
N THR A 148 -22.99 13.98 1.17
CA THR A 148 -23.14 15.43 0.93
C THR A 148 -24.45 16.03 1.45
N LYS A 149 -25.45 15.20 1.77
CA LYS A 149 -26.82 15.63 2.12
C LYS A 149 -26.96 16.09 3.59
N ARG A 150 -26.03 16.93 4.06
CA ARG A 150 -25.95 17.40 5.46
C ARG A 150 -26.17 18.91 5.64
N GLY A 151 -26.31 19.67 4.56
CA GLY A 151 -26.52 21.13 4.60
C GLY A 151 -25.24 21.96 4.78
N PHE A 152 -24.08 21.34 4.99
CA PHE A 152 -22.78 22.02 5.00
C PHE A 152 -22.49 22.71 3.66
N LYS A 153 -21.84 23.86 3.74
CA LYS A 153 -21.37 24.66 2.59
C LYS A 153 -19.85 24.74 2.65
N HIS A 154 -19.21 24.99 1.51
CA HIS A 154 -17.79 25.30 1.46
C HIS A 154 -17.59 26.78 1.76
N ASP A 155 -16.71 27.06 2.71
CA ASP A 155 -16.13 28.37 3.00
C ASP A 155 -14.59 28.19 3.10
N ARG A 156 -13.81 29.26 3.13
CA ARG A 156 -12.33 29.18 3.21
C ARG A 156 -11.88 28.92 4.65
N GLY A 157 -11.71 27.65 5.00
CA GLY A 157 -11.18 27.15 6.28
C GLY A 157 -11.10 25.63 6.32
#